data_AF-A0A2V9PUY9-F1
#
_entry.id   AF-A0A2V9PUY9-F1
#
_cell.length_a   1.000
_cell.length_b   1.000
_cell.length_c   1.000
_cell.angle_alpha   90.00
_cell.angle_beta   90.00
_cell.angle_gamma   90.00
#
_symmetry.space_group_name_H-M   'P 1'
#
loop_
_entity.id
_entity.type
_entity.pdbx_description
1 polymer ?
#
loop_
_entity_poly.entity_id
_entity_poly.type
_entity_poly.pdbx_seq_one_letter_code
_entity_poly.pdbx_strand_id
1 'polypeptide(L)'
;MHWRAEADVEPSDPLTAERIYERRWALTLLDHVFRQLRDEYRKADKAALFGWLKQLLPDEPGAPSQAEIAVKMGMTENAVNQAFHRFRQRYQSLLREEIAHTVAMPKDVEDELRHLVSILRA
;
A
#
# COMPACT_ATOMS: atom_id res chain seq x y z
N MET A 1 8.48 -48.42 27.03
CA MET A 1 8.47 -47.07 27.60
C MET A 1 7.87 -46.15 26.55
N HIS A 2 6.86 -45.40 26.98
CA HIS A 2 5.79 -44.83 26.17
C HIS A 2 6.15 -43.36 25.88
N TRP A 3 6.50 -43.02 24.65
CA TRP A 3 6.51 -41.63 24.20
C TRP A 3 5.19 -41.39 23.46
N ARG A 4 4.15 -40.99 24.20
CA ARG A 4 3.03 -40.27 23.60
C ARG A 4 3.52 -38.86 23.36
N ALA A 5 3.89 -38.58 22.11
CA ALA A 5 3.90 -37.21 21.64
C ALA A 5 2.45 -36.76 21.51
N GLU A 6 1.88 -36.21 22.58
CA GLU A 6 0.77 -35.26 22.44
C GLU A 6 1.38 -33.97 21.89
N ALA A 7 1.70 -34.01 20.59
CA ALA A 7 1.73 -32.78 19.81
C ALA A 7 0.27 -32.39 19.66
N ASP A 8 -0.17 -31.49 20.53
CA ASP A 8 -1.37 -30.69 20.35
C ASP A 8 -1.21 -29.89 19.05
N VAL A 9 -1.51 -30.55 17.92
CA VAL A 9 -1.68 -29.88 16.64
C VAL A 9 -3.08 -29.31 16.72
N GLU A 10 -3.17 -28.10 17.28
CA GLU A 10 -4.34 -27.26 17.11
C GLU A 10 -4.65 -27.24 15.61
N PRO A 11 -5.84 -27.69 15.16
CA PRO A 11 -6.15 -27.77 13.74
C PRO A 11 -6.16 -26.34 13.22
N SER A 12 -5.04 -25.91 12.63
CA SER A 12 -4.93 -24.65 11.95
C SER A 12 -5.94 -24.72 10.81
N ASP A 13 -7.08 -24.06 10.99
CA ASP A 13 -8.11 -23.97 9.98
C ASP A 13 -7.43 -23.45 8.70
N PRO A 14 -7.41 -24.24 7.61
CA PRO A 14 -6.72 -23.87 6.38
C PRO A 14 -7.14 -22.48 5.87
N LEU A 15 -8.39 -22.08 6.11
CA LEU A 15 -8.92 -20.77 5.78
C LEU A 15 -8.27 -19.64 6.59
N THR A 16 -7.88 -19.92 7.84
CA THR A 16 -7.17 -18.95 8.68
C THR A 16 -5.71 -18.79 8.23
N ALA A 17 -5.04 -19.90 7.87
CA ALA A 17 -3.67 -19.86 7.37
C ALA A 17 -3.57 -19.11 6.03
N GLU A 18 -4.50 -19.36 5.11
CA GLU A 18 -4.61 -18.67 3.81
C GLU A 18 -4.78 -17.15 4.00
N ARG A 19 -5.74 -16.72 4.83
CA ARG A 19 -5.97 -15.30 5.12
C ARG A 19 -4.75 -14.59 5.72
N ILE A 20 -4.00 -15.26 6.60
CA ILE A 20 -2.77 -14.70 7.17
C ILE A 20 -1.71 -14.51 6.08
N TYR A 21 -1.57 -15.50 5.20
CA TYR A 21 -0.63 -15.43 4.09
C TYR A 21 -1.00 -14.31 3.12
N GLU A 22 -2.27 -14.23 2.68
CA GLU A 22 -2.77 -13.19 1.80
C GLU A 22 -2.58 -11.79 2.39
N ARG A 23 -2.87 -11.60 3.69
CA ARG A 23 -2.66 -10.31 4.34
C ARG A 23 -1.19 -9.92 4.41
N ARG A 24 -0.28 -10.86 4.67
CA ARG A 24 1.16 -10.61 4.65
C ARG A 24 1.65 -10.25 3.25
N TRP A 25 1.17 -10.96 2.23
CA TRP A 25 1.46 -10.64 0.84
C TRP A 25 0.99 -9.22 0.49
N ALA A 26 -0.27 -8.88 0.80
CA ALA A 26 -0.84 -7.57 0.55
C ALA A 26 -0.01 -6.43 1.18
N LEU A 27 0.37 -6.58 2.46
CA LEU A 27 1.19 -5.60 3.17
C LEU A 27 2.60 -5.47 2.57
N THR A 28 3.20 -6.57 2.15
CA THR A 28 4.53 -6.58 1.52
C THR A 28 4.51 -5.87 0.18
N LEU A 29 3.49 -6.13 -0.63
CA LEU A 29 3.29 -5.49 -1.94
C LEU A 29 3.10 -3.97 -1.79
N LEU A 30 2.26 -3.54 -0.84
CA LEU A 30 2.09 -2.12 -0.51
C LEU A 30 3.39 -1.45 -0.06
N ASP A 31 4.16 -2.10 0.81
CA ASP A 31 5.45 -1.58 1.26
C ASP A 31 6.43 -1.44 0.10
N HIS A 32 6.47 -2.39 -0.83
CA HIS A 32 7.29 -2.30 -2.04
C HIS A 32 6.92 -1.08 -2.90
N VAL A 33 5.63 -0.91 -3.20
CA VAL A 33 5.11 0.24 -3.97
C VAL A 33 5.45 1.56 -3.28
N PHE A 34 5.28 1.65 -1.96
CA PHE A 34 5.64 2.86 -1.21
C PHE A 34 7.14 3.14 -1.21
N ARG A 35 7.99 2.12 -1.15
CA ARG A 35 9.45 2.28 -1.24
C ARG A 35 9.87 2.81 -2.60
N GLN A 36 9.35 2.26 -3.69
CA GLN A 36 9.59 2.74 -5.05
C GLN A 36 9.15 4.21 -5.21
N LEU A 37 7.92 4.54 -4.80
CA LEU A 37 7.39 5.89 -4.90
C LEU A 37 8.21 6.90 -4.06
N ARG A 38 8.64 6.50 -2.86
CA ARG A 38 9.52 7.31 -2.02
C ARG A 38 10.86 7.57 -2.71
N ASP A 39 11.43 6.55 -3.35
CA ASP A 39 12.70 6.66 -4.05
C ASP A 39 12.62 7.58 -5.28
N GLU A 40 11.51 7.55 -6.02
CA GLU A 40 11.25 8.51 -7.10
C GLU A 40 11.22 9.95 -6.60
N TYR A 41 10.48 10.22 -5.52
CA TYR A 41 10.41 11.54 -4.91
C TYR A 41 11.76 11.98 -4.33
N ARG A 42 12.52 11.06 -3.73
CA ARG A 42 13.87 11.35 -3.23
C ARG A 42 14.82 11.74 -4.35
N LYS A 43 14.82 11.01 -5.47
CA LYS A 43 15.64 11.33 -6.65
C LYS A 43 15.28 12.68 -7.27
N ALA A 44 14.04 13.13 -7.11
CA ALA A 44 13.55 14.42 -7.56
C ALA A 44 13.68 15.55 -6.51
N ASP A 45 14.40 15.32 -5.41
CA ASP A 45 14.56 16.25 -4.27
C ASP A 45 13.23 16.70 -3.63
N LYS A 46 12.25 15.79 -3.61
CA LYS A 46 10.87 16.01 -3.12
C LYS A 46 10.50 15.08 -1.96
N ALA A 47 11.49 14.60 -1.20
CA ALA A 47 11.25 13.67 -0.09
C ALA A 47 10.32 14.26 1.00
N ALA A 48 10.44 15.55 1.31
CA ALA A 48 9.54 16.23 2.25
C ALA A 48 8.10 16.26 1.73
N LEU A 49 7.91 16.58 0.45
CA LEU A 49 6.59 16.57 -0.18
C LEU A 49 5.96 15.18 -0.17
N PHE A 50 6.73 14.12 -0.43
CA PHE A 50 6.25 12.73 -0.30
C PHE A 50 5.69 12.46 1.11
N GLY A 51 6.39 12.89 2.16
CA GLY A 51 5.93 12.71 3.55
C GLY A 51 4.58 13.36 3.82
N TRP A 52 4.34 14.55 3.28
CA TRP A 52 3.05 15.24 3.39
C TRP A 52 1.95 14.58 2.56
N LEU A 53 2.23 14.26 1.29
CA LEU A 53 1.25 13.64 0.40
C LEU A 53 0.84 12.23 0.86
N LYS A 54 1.76 11.49 1.48
CA LYS A 54 1.45 10.19 2.08
C LYS A 54 0.43 10.31 3.23
N GLN A 55 0.51 11.38 4.03
CA GLN A 55 -0.44 11.64 5.12
C GLN A 55 -1.84 12.02 4.63
N LEU A 56 -1.99 12.42 3.37
CA LEU A 56 -3.28 12.69 2.74
C LEU A 56 -3.96 11.42 2.20
N LEU A 57 -3.29 10.27 2.18
CA LEU A 57 -3.89 9.02 1.67
C LEU A 57 -4.95 8.43 2.63
N PRO A 58 -4.71 8.35 3.95
CA PRO A 58 -5.74 7.94 4.90
C PRO A 58 -6.77 9.06 5.04
N ASP A 59 -8.05 8.73 4.98
CA ASP A 59 -9.13 9.64 5.38
C ASP A 59 -9.32 9.59 6.91
N GLU A 60 -8.22 9.78 7.64
CA GLU A 60 -8.20 9.70 9.09
C GLU A 60 -8.40 11.08 9.74
N PRO A 61 -9.24 11.18 10.79
CA PRO A 61 -9.36 12.41 11.57
C PRO A 61 -7.99 12.83 12.13
N GLY A 62 -7.50 14.00 11.72
CA GLY A 62 -6.20 14.55 12.16
C GLY A 62 -5.11 14.60 11.08
N ALA A 63 -5.38 14.11 9.87
CA ALA A 63 -4.50 14.37 8.73
C ALA A 63 -4.43 15.88 8.42
N PRO A 64 -3.25 16.42 8.07
CA PRO A 64 -3.11 17.83 7.71
C PRO A 64 -3.91 18.13 6.44
N SER A 65 -4.60 19.26 6.42
CA SER A 65 -5.27 19.77 5.22
C SER A 65 -4.26 20.13 4.12
N GLN A 66 -4.74 20.16 2.87
CA GLN A 66 -3.92 20.63 1.75
C GLN A 66 -3.45 22.07 1.94
N ALA A 67 -4.26 22.92 2.59
CA ALA A 67 -3.91 24.28 3.00
C ALA A 67 -2.68 24.32 3.91
N GLU A 68 -2.68 23.51 4.97
CA GLU A 68 -1.57 23.47 5.94
C GLU A 68 -0.28 22.95 5.29
N ILE A 69 -0.38 21.96 4.40
CA ILE A 69 0.76 21.47 3.64
C ILE A 69 1.30 22.56 2.71
N ALA A 70 0.42 23.31 2.04
CA ALA A 70 0.80 24.40 1.15
C ALA A 70 1.63 25.45 1.90
N VAL A 71 1.18 25.89 3.07
CA VAL A 71 1.91 26.82 3.94
C VAL A 71 3.26 26.24 4.35
N LYS A 72 3.31 25.00 4.86
CA LYS A 72 4.56 24.36 5.32
C LYS A 72 5.60 24.16 4.20
N MET A 73 5.15 23.99 2.97
CA MET A 73 6.00 23.75 1.81
C MET A 73 6.28 25.00 0.97
N GLY A 74 5.74 26.17 1.34
CA GLY A 74 5.84 27.39 0.53
C GLY A 74 5.18 27.24 -0.86
N MET A 75 4.13 26.43 -0.94
CA MET A 75 3.37 26.14 -2.17
C MET A 75 2.00 26.83 -2.13
N THR A 76 1.34 26.92 -3.29
CA THR A 76 -0.09 27.24 -3.33
C THR A 76 -0.92 25.97 -3.07
N GLU A 77 -2.14 26.11 -2.53
CA GLU A 77 -3.07 24.99 -2.38
C GLU A 77 -3.29 24.23 -3.70
N ASN A 78 -3.48 24.96 -4.80
CA ASN A 78 -3.65 24.36 -6.11
C ASN A 78 -2.43 23.53 -6.54
N ALA A 79 -1.21 23.97 -6.19
CA ALA A 79 0.00 23.20 -6.47
C ALA A 79 0.07 21.91 -5.62
N VAL A 80 -0.38 21.95 -4.37
CA VAL A 80 -0.51 20.75 -3.51
C VAL A 80 -1.56 19.80 -4.06
N ASN A 81 -2.72 20.31 -4.46
CA ASN A 81 -3.79 19.49 -5.03
C ASN A 81 -3.32 18.76 -6.30
N GLN A 82 -2.70 19.49 -7.23
CA GLN A 82 -2.10 18.88 -8.42
C GLN A 82 -1.00 17.88 -8.10
N ALA A 83 -0.15 18.15 -7.10
CA ALA A 83 0.87 17.21 -6.66
C ALA A 83 0.25 15.94 -6.06
N PHE A 84 -0.84 16.06 -5.30
CA PHE A 84 -1.55 14.94 -4.72
C PHE A 84 -2.25 14.08 -5.79
N HIS A 85 -2.86 14.70 -6.80
CA HIS A 85 -3.41 13.98 -7.95
C HIS A 85 -2.35 13.16 -8.68
N ARG A 86 -1.19 13.76 -9.00
CA ARG A 86 -0.07 13.05 -9.63
C ARG A 86 0.48 11.92 -8.75
N PHE A 87 0.59 12.18 -7.44
CA PHE A 87 1.02 11.17 -6.46
C PHE A 87 0.11 9.95 -6.46
N ARG A 88 -1.21 10.16 -6.43
CA ARG A 88 -2.20 9.07 -6.49
C ARG A 88 -2.15 8.29 -7.80
N GLN A 89 -2.01 8.99 -8.93
CA GLN A 89 -1.86 8.34 -10.23
C GLN A 89 -0.60 7.48 -10.29
N ARG A 90 0.55 7.99 -9.81
CA ARG A 90 1.80 7.22 -9.81
C ARG A 90 1.74 6.03 -8.86
N TYR A 91 1.18 6.21 -7.66
CA TYR A 91 0.92 5.11 -6.73
C TYR A 91 0.07 4.00 -7.38
N GLN A 92 -1.02 4.36 -8.06
CA GLN A 92 -1.87 3.39 -8.77
C GLN A 92 -1.16 2.71 -9.95
N SER A 93 -0.27 3.41 -10.66
CA SER A 93 0.56 2.83 -11.74
C SER A 93 1.50 1.78 -11.17
N LEU A 94 2.27 2.14 -10.13
CA LEU A 94 3.20 1.22 -9.48
C LEU A 94 2.49 0.00 -8.90
N LEU A 95 1.31 0.19 -8.29
CA LEU A 95 0.51 -0.92 -7.79
C LEU A 95 0.10 -1.90 -8.90
N ARG A 96 -0.31 -1.38 -10.05
CA ARG A 96 -0.62 -2.21 -11.24
C ARG A 96 0.61 -2.90 -11.79
N GLU A 97 1.74 -2.21 -11.85
CA GLU A 97 3.02 -2.77 -12.31
C GLU A 97 3.45 -3.95 -11.42
N GLU A 98 3.39 -3.79 -10.09
CA GLU A 98 3.74 -4.87 -9.15
C GLU A 98 2.78 -6.07 -9.24
N ILE A 99 1.48 -5.84 -9.35
CA ILE A 99 0.49 -6.91 -9.54
C ILE A 99 0.66 -7.61 -10.90
N ALA A 100 1.02 -6.86 -11.95
CA ALA A 100 1.30 -7.45 -13.26
C ALA A 100 2.46 -8.45 -13.22
N HIS A 101 3.39 -8.31 -12.27
CA HIS A 101 4.47 -9.28 -12.04
C HIS A 101 4.02 -10.53 -11.27
N THR A 102 2.87 -10.50 -10.59
CA THR A 102 2.37 -11.64 -9.80
C THR A 102 1.33 -12.47 -10.56
N VAL A 103 0.62 -11.89 -11.52
CA VAL A 103 -0.41 -12.59 -12.30
C VAL A 103 0.15 -13.30 -13.53
N ALA A 104 -0.53 -14.38 -13.94
CA ALA A 104 -0.14 -15.15 -15.12
C ALA A 104 -0.47 -14.44 -16.44
N MET A 105 -1.57 -13.66 -16.49
CA MET A 105 -1.98 -12.92 -17.69
C MET A 105 -2.24 -11.45 -17.37
N PRO A 106 -1.87 -10.50 -18.26
CA PRO A 106 -2.10 -9.07 -18.04
C PRO A 106 -3.56 -8.68 -17.80
N LYS A 107 -4.52 -9.45 -18.34
CA LYS A 107 -5.96 -9.20 -18.16
C LYS A 107 -6.43 -9.44 -16.72
N ASP A 108 -5.66 -10.19 -15.92
CA ASP A 108 -6.04 -10.57 -14.56
C ASP A 108 -5.64 -9.48 -13.53
N VAL A 109 -4.92 -8.43 -13.95
CA VAL A 109 -4.43 -7.36 -13.07
C VAL A 109 -5.56 -6.65 -12.32
N GLU A 110 -6.65 -6.32 -13.01
CA GLU A 110 -7.78 -5.62 -12.39
C GLU A 110 -8.57 -6.52 -11.43
N ASP A 111 -8.55 -7.84 -11.65
CA ASP A 111 -9.18 -8.83 -10.77
C ASP A 111 -8.36 -8.98 -9.48
N GLU A 112 -7.04 -9.10 -9.62
CA GLU A 112 -6.10 -9.17 -8.51
C GLU A 112 -6.08 -7.87 -7.69
N LEU A 113 -6.22 -6.70 -8.33
CA LEU A 113 -6.41 -5.42 -7.63
C LEU A 113 -7.67 -5.41 -6.76
N ARG A 114 -8.78 -5.94 -7.26
CA ARG A 114 -10.03 -6.03 -6.50
C ARG A 114 -9.87 -7.01 -5.33
N HIS A 115 -9.17 -8.12 -5.54
CA HIS A 115 -8.83 -9.08 -4.49
C HIS A 115 -7.99 -8.43 -3.39
N LEU A 116 -6.91 -7.74 -3.76
CA LEU A 116 -6.07 -6.99 -2.83
C LEU A 116 -6.86 -6.01 -1.95
N VAL A 117 -7.76 -5.21 -2.58
CA VAL A 117 -8.61 -4.27 -1.84
C VAL A 117 -9.55 -5.01 -0.87
N SER A 118 -10.05 -6.20 -1.25
CA SER A 118 -10.89 -7.01 -0.38
C SER A 118 -10.14 -7.51 0.86
N ILE A 119 -8.88 -7.96 0.70
CA ILE A 119 -8.01 -8.42 1.80
C ILE A 119 -7.74 -7.29 2.80
N LEU A 120 -7.51 -6.07 2.32
CA LEU A 120 -7.20 -4.91 3.15
C LEU A 120 -8.40 -4.31 3.89
N ARG A 121 -9.63 -4.61 3.43
CA ARG A 121 -10.88 -4.16 4.07
C ARG A 121 -11.41 -5.15 5.11
N ALA A 122 -10.96 -6.40 5.06
CA ALA A 122 -11.34 -7.47 5.97
C ALA A 122 -10.58 -7.42 7.31
#